data_AF-A0A442YFL8-F1
#
_entry.id   AF-A0A442YFL8-F1
#
_cell.length_a   1.000
_cell.length_b   1.000
_cell.length_c   1.000
_cell.angle_alpha   90.00
_cell.angle_beta   90.00
_cell.angle_gamma   90.00
#
_symmetry.space_group_name_H-M   'P 1'
#
loop_
_entity.id
_entity.type
_entity.pdbx_description
1 polymer ?
#
loop_
_entity_poly.entity_id
_entity_poly.type
_entity_poly.pdbx_seq_one_letter_code
_entity_poly.pdbx_strand_id
1 'polypeptide(L)'
;MSKLDDHRRAIADILAYLASHGLAGTVLGPDHIASADSPKMRGDDFVDIVRWLENEGVIRVPGRPSLANGWFPKAQLTAVGLQILGLESPTSKGQSIETTLAEPASPETRTKIGEFIGSVLGGFFNSQK
;
A
#
# COMPACT_ATOMS: atom_id res chain seq x y z
N MET A 1 -8.65 17.27 6.51
CA MET A 1 -8.07 16.49 5.39
C MET A 1 -9.17 16.15 4.42
N SER A 2 -8.85 16.02 3.14
CA SER A 2 -9.82 15.50 2.16
C SER A 2 -9.89 13.97 2.25
N LYS A 3 -11.01 13.38 1.80
CA LYS A 3 -11.15 11.91 1.69
C LYS A 3 -10.04 11.29 0.84
N LEU A 4 -9.59 12.00 -0.20
CA LEU A 4 -8.49 11.54 -1.05
C LEU A 4 -7.14 11.55 -0.31
N ASP A 5 -6.90 12.52 0.56
CA ASP A 5 -5.69 12.54 1.40
C ASP A 5 -5.69 11.38 2.40
N ASP A 6 -6.86 11.05 2.97
CA ASP A 6 -7.02 9.90 3.86
C ASP A 6 -6.76 8.58 3.12
N HIS A 7 -7.26 8.43 1.89
CA HIS A 7 -7.00 7.25 1.07
C HIS A 7 -5.53 7.14 0.66
N ARG A 8 -4.89 8.26 0.29
CA ARG A 8 -3.45 8.31 -0.02
C ARG A 8 -2.60 7.84 1.15
N ARG A 9 -2.97 8.28 2.36
CA ARG A 9 -2.30 7.82 3.57
C ARG A 9 -2.50 6.32 3.79
N ALA A 10 -3.74 5.84 3.72
CA ALA A 10 -4.03 4.41 3.91
C ALA A 10 -3.32 3.52 2.88
N ILE A 11 -3.21 3.95 1.62
CA ILE A 11 -2.40 3.26 0.60
C ILE A 11 -0.94 3.18 1.06
N ALA A 12 -0.36 4.28 1.54
CA ALA A 12 1.01 4.28 2.02
C ALA A 12 1.23 3.33 3.20
N ASP A 13 0.31 3.34 4.17
CA ASP A 13 0.40 2.49 5.35
C ASP A 13 0.21 1.00 4.99
N ILE A 14 -0.69 0.66 4.05
CA ILE A 14 -0.85 -0.70 3.53
C ILE A 14 0.46 -1.19 2.89
N LEU A 15 1.06 -0.38 2.01
CA LEU A 15 2.27 -0.77 1.31
C LEU A 15 3.46 -0.92 2.27
N ALA A 16 3.59 -0.02 3.24
CA ALA A 16 4.61 -0.12 4.29
C ALA A 16 4.42 -1.37 5.15
N TYR A 17 3.19 -1.66 5.57
CA TYR A 17 2.86 -2.87 6.33
C TYR A 17 3.21 -4.14 5.54
N LEU A 18 2.84 -4.23 4.27
CA LEU A 18 3.16 -5.41 3.47
C LEU A 18 4.67 -5.54 3.21
N ALA A 19 5.36 -4.43 2.99
CA ALA A 19 6.80 -4.43 2.78
C ALA A 19 7.57 -4.90 4.02
N SER A 20 7.13 -4.54 5.23
CA SER A 20 7.76 -5.01 6.48
C SER A 20 7.61 -6.53 6.70
N HIS A 21 6.71 -7.19 5.96
CA HIS A 21 6.56 -8.65 5.91
C HIS A 21 7.27 -9.28 4.70
N GLY A 22 7.99 -8.49 3.91
CA GLY A 22 8.69 -8.92 2.70
C GLY A 22 7.73 -9.50 1.65
N LEU A 23 8.12 -10.63 1.05
CA LEU A 23 7.30 -11.37 0.08
C LEU A 23 6.39 -12.43 0.73
N ALA A 24 6.28 -12.46 2.05
CA ALA A 24 5.37 -13.38 2.71
C ALA A 24 3.92 -12.89 2.57
N GLY A 25 2.99 -13.81 2.30
CA GLY A 25 1.57 -13.50 2.42
C GLY A 25 1.21 -13.29 3.89
N THR A 26 0.70 -12.11 4.24
CA THR A 26 0.31 -11.76 5.60
C THR A 26 -1.20 -11.48 5.70
N VAL A 27 -1.71 -11.40 6.91
CA VAL A 27 -3.09 -10.96 7.14
C VAL A 27 -3.11 -9.44 7.09
N LEU A 28 -3.93 -8.86 6.24
CA LEU A 28 -4.10 -7.41 6.13
C LEU A 28 -5.49 -7.01 6.62
N GLY A 29 -5.55 -5.95 7.44
CA GLY A 29 -6.79 -5.41 7.99
C GLY A 29 -6.61 -3.96 8.44
N PRO A 30 -7.72 -3.24 8.68
CA PRO A 30 -7.68 -1.82 9.06
C PRO A 30 -6.96 -1.57 10.40
N ASP A 31 -6.92 -2.57 11.28
CA ASP A 31 -6.20 -2.51 12.56
C ASP A 31 -4.67 -2.54 12.39
N HIS A 32 -4.17 -3.09 11.28
CA HIS A 32 -2.73 -3.21 11.04
C HIS A 32 -2.07 -1.92 10.54
N ILE A 33 -2.89 -0.99 10.04
CA ILE A 33 -2.43 0.32 9.54
C ILE A 33 -2.85 1.47 10.46
N ALA A 34 -3.60 1.19 11.52
CA ALA A 34 -4.03 2.21 12.46
C ALA A 34 -2.88 2.63 13.39
N SER A 35 -2.78 3.92 13.67
CA SER A 35 -1.83 4.50 14.63
C SER A 35 -2.46 5.65 15.40
N ALA A 36 -1.74 6.19 16.39
CA ALA A 36 -2.20 7.36 17.15
C ALA A 36 -2.49 8.57 16.25
N ASP A 37 -1.70 8.74 15.18
CA ASP A 37 -1.81 9.85 14.23
C ASP A 37 -2.71 9.52 13.03
N SER A 38 -3.20 8.27 12.92
CA SER A 38 -4.03 7.79 11.81
C SER A 38 -5.01 6.75 12.32
N PRO A 39 -6.20 7.20 12.77
CA PRO A 39 -7.17 6.32 13.39
C PRO A 39 -7.69 5.27 12.40
N LYS A 40 -8.19 4.17 12.96
CA LYS A 40 -8.73 3.05 12.20
C LYS A 40 -9.75 3.52 11.15
N MET A 41 -9.51 3.12 9.91
CA MET A 41 -10.43 3.35 8.79
C MET A 41 -11.68 2.47 8.91
N ARG A 42 -12.81 2.95 8.37
CA ARG A 42 -14.02 2.14 8.22
C ARG A 42 -13.71 0.89 7.36
N GLY A 43 -14.29 -0.25 7.74
CA GLY A 43 -14.08 -1.53 7.04
C GLY A 43 -14.37 -1.43 5.54
N ASP A 44 -15.48 -0.79 5.17
CA ASP A 44 -15.89 -0.63 3.76
C ASP A 44 -14.88 0.19 2.95
N ASP A 45 -14.46 1.35 3.47
CA ASP A 45 -13.46 2.22 2.81
C ASP A 45 -12.12 1.45 2.64
N PHE A 46 -11.72 0.68 3.66
CA PHE A 46 -10.51 -0.14 3.60
C PHE A 46 -10.62 -1.25 2.55
N VAL A 47 -11.78 -1.91 2.46
CA VAL A 47 -12.05 -2.94 1.44
C VAL A 47 -11.90 -2.37 0.04
N ASP A 48 -12.48 -1.21 -0.22
CA ASP A 48 -12.43 -0.57 -1.54
C ASP A 48 -10.99 -0.23 -1.95
N ILE A 49 -10.19 0.30 -1.02
CA ILE A 49 -8.77 0.61 -1.27
C ILE A 49 -7.98 -0.67 -1.56
N VAL A 50 -8.14 -1.72 -0.76
CA VAL A 50 -7.41 -2.98 -0.95
C VAL A 50 -7.79 -3.64 -2.28
N ARG A 51 -9.08 -3.63 -2.65
CA ARG A 51 -9.54 -4.14 -3.95
C ARG A 51 -9.03 -3.33 -5.11
N TRP A 52 -8.97 -2.00 -4.97
CA TRP A 52 -8.37 -1.15 -5.99
C TRP A 52 -6.89 -1.48 -6.19
N LEU A 53 -6.09 -1.58 -5.11
CA LEU A 53 -4.69 -1.97 -5.19
C LEU A 53 -4.47 -3.37 -5.80
N GLU A 54 -5.36 -4.32 -5.49
CA GLU A 54 -5.34 -5.66 -6.09
C GLU A 54 -5.62 -5.61 -7.60
N ASN A 55 -6.61 -4.82 -8.03
CA ASN A 55 -6.97 -4.66 -9.44
C ASN A 55 -5.89 -3.94 -10.26
N GLU A 56 -5.19 -2.96 -9.65
CA GLU A 56 -4.01 -2.30 -10.23
C GLU A 56 -2.77 -3.21 -10.22
N GLY A 57 -2.88 -4.43 -9.69
CA GLY A 57 -1.79 -5.41 -9.63
C GLY A 57 -0.68 -5.03 -8.66
N VAL A 58 -0.89 -4.07 -7.76
CA VAL A 58 0.08 -3.61 -6.75
C VAL A 58 0.27 -4.65 -5.65
N ILE A 59 -0.83 -5.30 -5.29
CA ILE A 59 -0.87 -6.40 -4.31
C ILE A 59 -1.61 -7.60 -4.90
N ARG A 60 -1.49 -8.76 -4.25
CA ARG A 60 -2.31 -9.94 -4.51
C ARG A 60 -2.94 -10.45 -3.23
N VAL A 61 -4.20 -10.91 -3.29
CA VAL A 61 -4.88 -11.55 -2.16
C VAL A 61 -5.41 -12.93 -2.58
N PRO A 62 -4.60 -14.00 -2.47
CA PRO A 62 -5.00 -15.34 -2.87
C PRO A 62 -5.97 -16.01 -1.88
N GLY A 63 -6.11 -15.47 -0.66
CA GLY A 63 -7.05 -15.96 0.34
C GLY A 63 -8.47 -15.44 0.13
N ARG A 64 -9.46 -16.05 0.80
CA ARG A 64 -10.84 -15.54 0.80
C ARG A 64 -10.98 -14.39 1.81
N PRO A 65 -11.25 -13.15 1.38
CA PRO A 65 -11.37 -12.04 2.31
C PRO A 65 -12.69 -12.05 3.06
N SER A 66 -12.66 -11.58 4.30
CA SER A 66 -13.85 -11.28 5.11
C SER A 66 -14.19 -9.79 4.96
N LEU A 67 -14.98 -9.49 3.92
CA LEU A 67 -15.31 -8.12 3.52
C LEU A 67 -16.05 -7.34 4.62
N ALA A 68 -16.91 -7.99 5.40
CA ALA A 68 -17.68 -7.34 6.48
C ALA A 68 -16.79 -6.65 7.54
N ASN A 69 -15.55 -7.13 7.70
CA ASN A 69 -14.61 -6.61 8.70
C ASN A 69 -13.33 -6.03 8.06
N GLY A 70 -13.22 -6.07 6.72
CA GLY A 70 -12.03 -5.63 5.98
C GLY A 70 -10.78 -6.50 6.17
N TRP A 71 -10.94 -7.81 6.31
CA TRP A 71 -9.78 -8.72 6.51
C TRP A 71 -9.42 -9.47 5.23
N PHE A 72 -8.15 -9.38 4.84
CA PHE A 72 -7.59 -9.96 3.62
C PHE A 72 -6.46 -10.94 3.99
N PRO A 73 -6.72 -12.26 4.02
CA PRO A 73 -5.69 -13.23 4.35
C PRO A 73 -4.73 -13.43 3.18
N LYS A 74 -3.44 -13.59 3.52
CA LYS A 74 -2.33 -13.82 2.57
C LYS A 74 -2.11 -12.66 1.58
N ALA A 75 -2.48 -11.44 1.95
CA ALA A 75 -2.14 -10.25 1.18
C ALA A 75 -0.61 -10.11 1.04
N GLN A 76 -0.15 -9.76 -0.16
CA GLN A 76 1.28 -9.69 -0.48
C GLN A 76 1.54 -8.63 -1.56
N LEU A 77 2.69 -7.96 -1.49
CA LEU A 77 3.19 -7.13 -2.59
C LEU A 77 3.47 -7.96 -3.85
N THR A 78 3.22 -7.35 -5.00
CA THR A 78 3.70 -7.85 -6.31
C THR A 78 5.01 -7.15 -6.69
N ALA A 79 5.56 -7.49 -7.86
CA ALA A 79 6.67 -6.74 -8.45
C ALA A 79 6.31 -5.26 -8.69
N VAL A 80 5.07 -4.95 -9.06
CA VAL A 80 4.58 -3.57 -9.24
C VAL A 80 4.59 -2.82 -7.89
N GLY A 81 4.12 -3.48 -6.82
CA GLY A 81 4.16 -2.90 -5.47
C GLY A 81 5.58 -2.63 -4.97
N LEU A 82 6.53 -3.53 -5.26
CA LEU A 82 7.94 -3.31 -4.94
C LEU A 82 8.55 -2.14 -5.72
N GLN A 83 8.21 -2.00 -7.00
CA GLN A 83 8.65 -0.89 -7.85
C GLN A 83 8.13 0.45 -7.34
N ILE A 84 6.86 0.55 -6.95
CA ILE A 84 6.30 1.78 -6.37
C ILE A 84 7.05 2.20 -5.11
N LEU A 85 7.48 1.24 -4.30
CA LEU A 85 8.30 1.50 -3.11
C LEU A 85 9.79 1.77 -3.44
N GLY A 86 10.21 1.60 -4.70
CA GLY A 86 11.61 1.65 -5.10
C GLY A 86 12.49 0.55 -4.49
N LEU A 87 11.88 -0.59 -4.19
CA LEU A 87 12.52 -1.79 -3.62
C LEU A 87 12.87 -2.82 -4.70
N GLU A 88 12.92 -2.38 -5.96
CA GLU A 88 13.09 -3.21 -7.16
C GLU A 88 14.50 -3.81 -7.36
N SER A 89 15.49 -3.38 -6.56
CA SER A 89 16.80 -4.07 -6.49
C SER A 89 17.61 -3.76 -5.23
N PRO A 90 18.35 -4.74 -4.69
CA PRO A 90 19.35 -4.51 -3.67
C PRO A 90 20.63 -3.95 -4.30
N THR A 91 20.68 -2.68 -4.65
CA THR A 91 21.93 -2.03 -5.12
C THR A 91 21.89 -0.55 -4.73
N SER A 92 22.69 -0.05 -3.78
CA SER A 92 24.15 0.05 -3.93
C SER A 92 24.94 0.28 -2.64
N LYS A 93 24.34 0.17 -1.44
CA LYS A 93 25.00 0.63 -0.20
C LYS A 93 24.82 -0.25 1.04
N GLY A 94 24.76 -1.58 0.92
CA GLY A 94 24.87 -2.48 2.09
C GLY A 94 23.84 -2.23 3.23
N GLN A 95 22.81 -1.43 3.00
CA GLN A 95 21.70 -1.21 3.92
C GLN A 95 20.66 -2.28 3.62
N SER A 96 20.27 -3.04 4.64
CA SER A 96 19.20 -4.01 4.47
C SER A 96 17.91 -3.26 4.13
N ILE A 97 17.09 -3.85 3.25
CA ILE A 97 15.76 -3.34 2.91
C ILE A 97 14.91 -3.11 4.18
N GLU A 98 15.17 -3.90 5.22
CA GLU A 98 14.55 -3.81 6.55
C GLU A 98 14.85 -2.47 7.25
N THR A 99 16.02 -1.87 7.04
CA THR A 99 16.38 -0.56 7.63
C THR A 99 15.62 0.58 6.95
N THR A 100 15.38 0.48 5.64
CA THR A 100 14.57 1.44 4.87
C THR A 100 13.08 1.37 5.23
N LEU A 101 12.61 0.21 5.72
CA LEU A 101 11.21 -0.05 6.07
C LEU A 101 10.88 0.17 7.55
N ALA A 102 11.89 0.18 8.43
CA ALA A 102 11.72 0.42 9.86
C ALA A 102 11.38 1.88 10.20
N GLU A 103 11.60 2.81 9.26
CA GLU A 103 11.13 4.19 9.39
C GLU A 103 9.69 4.31 8.86
N PRO A 104 8.76 4.96 9.59
CA PRO A 104 7.37 5.10 9.18
C PRO A 104 7.26 5.81 7.83
N ALA A 105 7.18 5.03 6.74
CA ALA A 105 7.22 5.44 5.34
C ALA A 105 8.10 6.68 5.12
N SER A 106 9.40 6.51 4.90
CA SER A 106 10.32 7.63 4.63
C SER A 106 9.73 8.65 3.64
N PRO A 107 10.05 9.95 3.75
CA PRO A 107 9.51 10.97 2.84
C PRO A 107 9.65 10.61 1.35
N GLU A 108 10.74 9.93 0.98
CA GLU A 108 10.96 9.42 -0.37
C GLU A 108 9.94 8.35 -0.77
N THR A 109 9.64 7.41 0.12
CA THR A 109 8.61 6.38 -0.10
C THR A 109 7.25 7.02 -0.31
N ARG A 110 6.89 8.01 0.51
CA ARG A 110 5.62 8.76 0.38
C ARG A 110 5.54 9.53 -0.94
N THR A 111 6.65 10.12 -1.39
CA THR A 111 6.72 10.81 -2.69
C THR A 111 6.47 9.83 -3.84
N LYS A 112 7.13 8.67 -3.87
CA LYS A 112 6.92 7.66 -4.92
C LYS A 112 5.49 7.10 -4.93
N ILE A 113 4.89 6.90 -3.75
CA ILE A 113 3.47 6.53 -3.64
C ILE A 113 2.58 7.66 -4.20
N GLY A 114 2.89 8.92 -3.89
CA GLY A 114 2.20 10.08 -4.44
C GLY A 114 2.30 10.17 -5.97
N GLU A 115 3.48 9.92 -6.53
CA GLU A 115 3.73 9.85 -7.98
C GLU A 115 2.94 8.73 -8.64
N PHE A 116 2.93 7.52 -8.04
CA PHE A 116 2.11 6.41 -8.51
C PHE A 116 0.63 6.79 -8.57
N ILE A 117 0.06 7.28 -7.46
CA ILE A 117 -1.36 7.68 -7.39
C ILE A 117 -1.66 8.78 -8.41
N GLY A 118 -0.75 9.75 -8.56
CA GLY A 118 -0.85 10.80 -9.58
C GLY A 118 -0.83 10.25 -11.00
N SER A 119 0.01 9.25 -11.28
CA SER A 119 0.13 8.64 -12.61
C SER A 119 -1.11 7.82 -12.99
N VAL A 120 -1.64 7.02 -12.05
CA VAL A 120 -2.85 6.22 -12.27
C VAL A 120 -4.05 7.14 -12.49
N LEU A 121 -4.30 8.08 -11.57
CA LEU A 121 -5.42 9.01 -11.71
C LEU A 121 -5.26 9.94 -12.92
N GLY A 122 -4.07 10.47 -13.17
CA GLY A 122 -3.77 11.34 -14.30
C GLY A 122 -3.92 10.64 -15.66
N GLY A 123 -3.61 9.34 -15.73
CA GLY A 123 -3.84 8.50 -16.90
C GLY A 123 -5.32 8.37 -17.24
N PHE A 124 -6.19 8.20 -16.23
CA PHE A 124 -7.65 8.18 -16.45
C PHE A 124 -8.22 9.52 -16.94
N PHE A 125 -7.70 10.66 -16.45
CA PHE A 125 -8.17 11.98 -16.88
C PHE A 125 -7.64 12.42 -18.25
N ASN A 126 -6.45 11.98 -18.66
CA ASN A 126 -5.91 12.27 -20.00
C ASN A 126 -6.40 11.31 -21.09
N SER A 127 -6.97 10.15 -20.75
CA SER A 127 -7.51 9.20 -21.73
C SER A 127 -8.93 9.53 -22.21
N GLN A 128 -9.56 10.60 -21.70
CA GLN A 128 -10.89 11.08 -22.11
C GLN A 128 -10.86 12.36 -22.97
N LYS A 129 -9.72 12.69 -23.59
CA LYS A 129 -9.62 13.77 -24.59
C LYS A 129 -9.47 13.23 -26.01
#